data_AF-A0A356GC74-F1
#
_entry.id   AF-A0A356GC74-F1
#
_cell.length_a   1.000
_cell.length_b   1.000
_cell.length_c   1.000
_cell.angle_alpha   90.00
_cell.angle_beta   90.00
_cell.angle_gamma   90.00
#
_symmetry.space_group_name_H-M   'P 1'
#
loop_
_entity.id
_entity.type
_entity.pdbx_description
1 polymer ?
#
loop_
_entity_poly.entity_id
_entity_poly.type
_entity_poly.pdbx_seq_one_letter_code
_entity_poly.pdbx_strand_id
1 'polypeptide(L)'
;MYLSDILAAVPETVEATAETTLSIGERVSKGLGTSLLGMATIFVMLTVLFIMMKLMSAVFGKNDKKAEKSVPAALPEKAPAPVTVQTEAEDEEETVAAIVAAISACTGSSPASFRVVSFKRVYFN
;
A
#
# COMPACT_ATOMS: atom_id res chain seq x y z
N MET A 1 -6.02 -47.55 18.96
CA MET A 1 -4.63 -47.06 19.02
C MET A 1 -4.24 -46.14 17.85
N TYR A 2 -5.14 -45.77 16.92
CA TYR A 2 -4.78 -44.79 15.86
C TYR A 2 -5.85 -43.74 15.55
N LEU A 3 -6.99 -43.72 16.25
CA LEU A 3 -8.00 -42.66 16.08
C LEU A 3 -8.13 -41.73 17.30
N SER A 4 -7.67 -42.18 18.47
CA SER A 4 -7.70 -41.43 19.74
C SER A 4 -6.58 -40.40 19.87
N ASP A 5 -5.43 -40.64 19.24
CA ASP A 5 -4.25 -39.76 19.32
C ASP A 5 -4.27 -38.62 18.29
N ILE A 6 -4.93 -38.82 17.13
CA ILE A 6 -5.14 -37.75 16.14
C ILE A 6 -6.15 -36.70 16.64
N LEU A 7 -7.06 -37.09 17.52
CA LEU A 7 -7.95 -36.14 18.21
C LEU A 7 -7.28 -35.48 19.43
N ALA A 8 -6.19 -36.06 19.95
CA ALA A 8 -5.38 -35.48 21.04
C ALA A 8 -4.20 -34.62 20.53
N ALA A 9 -3.90 -34.64 19.23
CA ALA A 9 -2.79 -33.92 18.60
C ALA A 9 -3.23 -32.78 17.66
N VAL A 10 -4.49 -32.33 17.77
CA VAL A 10 -4.90 -31.01 17.28
C VAL A 10 -4.86 -30.06 18.48
N PRO A 11 -3.70 -29.44 18.76
CA PRO A 11 -3.56 -28.53 19.88
C PRO A 11 -4.49 -27.34 19.66
N GLU A 12 -5.31 -27.01 20.66
CA GLU A 12 -5.26 -25.79 21.48
C GLU A 12 -4.88 -24.42 20.87
N THR A 13 -4.70 -24.28 19.55
CA THR A 13 -4.18 -23.05 18.90
C THR A 13 -5.21 -22.31 18.06
N VAL A 14 -6.48 -22.70 18.09
CA VAL A 14 -7.57 -21.91 17.49
C VAL A 14 -8.71 -21.66 18.49
N GLU A 15 -8.47 -21.84 19.79
CA GLU A 15 -9.30 -21.23 20.85
C GLU A 15 -8.80 -19.82 21.24
N ALA A 16 -7.61 -19.40 20.78
CA ALA A 16 -7.10 -18.04 20.97
C ALA A 16 -7.75 -16.98 20.05
N THR A 17 -8.98 -17.23 19.60
CA THR A 17 -9.90 -16.21 19.09
C THR A 17 -10.93 -15.80 20.17
N ALA A 18 -10.69 -16.19 21.44
CA ALA A 18 -11.55 -15.88 22.58
C ALA A 18 -11.29 -14.50 23.24
N GLU A 19 -10.24 -13.76 22.86
CA GLU A 19 -9.87 -12.48 23.50
C GLU A 19 -10.20 -11.25 22.62
N THR A 20 -11.24 -11.32 21.78
CA THR A 20 -11.83 -10.15 21.09
C THR A 20 -12.58 -9.22 22.07
N THR A 21 -11.98 -8.98 23.23
CA THR A 21 -12.41 -8.05 24.29
C THR A 21 -11.27 -7.11 24.71
N LEU A 22 -10.08 -7.18 24.10
CA LEU A 22 -9.09 -6.12 24.28
C LEU A 22 -9.55 -4.87 23.52
N SER A 23 -9.89 -3.85 24.32
CA SER A 23 -10.39 -2.53 23.91
C SER A 23 -9.67 -2.00 22.67
N ILE A 24 -10.41 -1.31 21.80
CA ILE A 24 -9.89 -0.62 20.61
C ILE A 24 -8.61 0.18 20.94
N GLY A 25 -8.51 0.72 22.16
CA GLY A 25 -7.33 1.44 22.64
C GLY A 25 -6.02 0.62 22.65
N GLU A 26 -6.05 -0.67 22.97
CA GLU A 26 -4.85 -1.52 22.92
C GLU A 26 -4.43 -1.83 21.48
N ARG A 27 -5.41 -2.09 20.59
CA ARG A 27 -5.16 -2.33 19.16
C ARG A 27 -4.56 -1.09 18.50
N VAL A 28 -5.10 0.09 18.80
CA VAL A 28 -4.59 1.38 18.31
C VAL A 28 -3.20 1.67 18.89
N SER A 29 -2.95 1.41 20.17
CA SER A 29 -1.62 1.59 20.77
C SER A 29 -0.58 0.65 20.14
N LYS A 30 -0.95 -0.60 19.89
CA LYS A 30 -0.08 -1.59 19.23
C LYS A 30 0.19 -1.24 17.76
N GLY A 31 -0.81 -0.73 17.04
CA GLY A 31 -0.65 -0.24 15.66
C GLY A 31 0.11 1.09 15.54
N LEU A 32 -0.03 1.99 16.52
CA LEU A 32 0.78 3.20 16.63
C LEU A 32 2.26 2.86 16.82
N GLY A 33 2.56 1.83 17.62
CA GLY A 33 3.94 1.37 17.84
C GLY A 33 4.62 0.93 16.54
N THR A 34 3.94 0.17 15.69
CA THR A 34 4.50 -0.27 14.40
C THR A 34 4.58 0.87 13.38
N SER A 35 3.62 1.81 13.39
CA SER A 35 3.65 3.00 12.54
C SER A 35 4.79 3.95 12.90
N LEU A 36 5.02 4.21 14.20
CA LEU A 36 6.17 5.00 14.66
C LEU A 36 7.49 4.32 14.29
N LEU A 37 7.56 3.00 14.46
CA LEU A 37 8.75 2.23 14.11
C LEU A 37 9.04 2.30 12.60
N GLY A 38 8.00 2.18 11.76
CA GLY A 38 8.08 2.37 10.31
C GLY A 38 8.51 3.79 9.92
N MET A 39 7.96 4.81 10.59
CA MET A 39 8.34 6.20 10.29
C MET A 39 9.77 6.52 10.74
N ALA A 40 10.21 5.94 11.85
CA ALA A 40 11.59 6.06 12.31
C ALA A 40 12.57 5.38 11.35
N THR A 41 12.27 4.18 10.84
CA THR A 41 13.17 3.48 9.90
C THR A 41 13.30 4.23 8.57
N ILE A 42 12.22 4.83 8.05
CA ILE A 42 12.27 5.68 6.86
C ILE A 42 13.13 6.93 7.10
N PHE A 43 12.99 7.57 8.27
CA PHE A 43 13.79 8.73 8.65
C PHE A 43 15.29 8.39 8.75
N VAL A 44 15.63 7.24 9.33
CA VAL A 44 17.01 6.74 9.40
C VAL A 44 17.53 6.44 7.99
N MET A 45 16.76 5.77 7.15
CA MET A 45 17.17 5.40 5.79
C MET A 45 17.48 6.65 4.92
N LEU A 46 16.64 7.68 4.98
CA LEU A 46 16.90 8.97 4.34
C LEU A 46 18.16 9.66 4.89
N THR A 47 18.34 9.64 6.22
CA THR A 47 19.51 10.23 6.86
C THR A 47 20.80 9.54 6.43
N VAL A 48 20.81 8.21 6.33
CA VAL A 48 21.97 7.43 5.87
C VAL A 48 22.31 7.78 4.42
N LEU A 49 21.32 7.87 3.52
CA LEU A 49 21.54 8.27 2.13
C LEU A 49 22.09 9.71 2.02
N PHE A 50 21.55 10.63 2.83
CA PHE A 50 22.03 12.02 2.87
C PHE A 50 23.48 12.11 3.35
N ILE A 51 23.83 11.36 4.42
CA ILE A 51 25.20 11.31 4.92
C ILE A 51 26.13 10.72 3.86
N MET A 52 25.73 9.66 3.17
CA MET A 52 26.53 9.03 2.10
C MET A 52 26.83 10.02 0.96
N MET A 53 25.80 10.74 0.50
CA MET A 53 25.92 11.80 -0.51
C MET A 53 26.82 12.94 -0.02
N LYS A 54 26.64 13.37 1.24
CA LYS A 54 27.42 14.47 1.82
C LYS A 54 28.87 14.06 2.09
N LEU A 55 29.17 12.81 2.41
CA LEU A 55 30.54 12.34 2.60
C LEU A 55 31.32 12.41 1.28
N MET A 56 30.73 11.91 0.19
CA MET A 56 31.34 11.98 -1.14
C MET A 56 31.44 13.44 -1.62
N SER A 57 30.40 14.25 -1.41
CA SER A 57 30.42 15.69 -1.71
C SER A 57 31.39 16.47 -0.82
N ALA A 58 31.65 16.07 0.43
CA ALA A 58 32.65 16.71 1.28
C ALA A 58 34.08 16.32 0.91
N VAL A 59 34.28 15.11 0.37
CA VAL A 59 35.58 14.64 -0.13
C VAL A 59 35.89 15.26 -1.49
N PHE A 60 34.89 15.42 -2.39
CA PHE A 60 35.05 16.04 -3.71
C PHE A 60 34.84 17.56 -3.75
N GLY A 61 34.01 18.12 -2.87
CA GLY A 61 33.59 19.53 -2.84
C GLY A 61 34.60 20.49 -2.20
N LYS A 62 35.84 20.06 -1.98
CA LYS A 62 36.93 20.94 -1.57
C LYS A 62 37.45 21.79 -2.74
N ASN A 63 36.94 21.57 -3.95
CA ASN A 63 37.49 22.14 -5.19
C ASN A 63 36.60 23.15 -5.91
N ASP A 64 35.35 23.38 -5.51
CA ASP A 64 34.46 24.31 -6.22
C ASP A 64 34.13 25.54 -5.38
N LYS A 65 35.12 26.44 -5.27
CA LYS A 65 34.81 27.87 -5.16
C LYS A 65 34.52 28.37 -6.58
N LYS A 66 33.29 28.84 -6.84
CA LYS A 66 32.95 30.10 -7.56
C LYS A 66 31.68 30.00 -8.44
N ALA A 67 30.97 31.14 -8.47
CA ALA A 67 29.83 31.55 -9.30
C ALA A 67 28.46 31.09 -8.78
N GLU A 68 27.72 31.89 -8.00
CA GLU A 68 27.12 33.21 -8.28
C GLU A 68 26.14 33.22 -9.49
N LYS A 69 24.90 33.65 -9.19
CA LYS A 69 23.88 34.29 -10.06
C LYS A 69 23.45 33.59 -11.36
N SER A 70 22.16 33.33 -11.52
CA SER A 70 21.15 34.34 -11.91
C SER A 70 19.87 33.65 -12.38
N VAL A 71 18.75 33.91 -11.70
CA VAL A 71 17.43 34.12 -12.35
C VAL A 71 17.52 35.46 -13.11
N PRO A 72 16.77 35.82 -14.18
CA PRO A 72 15.52 35.26 -14.77
C PRO A 72 15.49 35.14 -16.32
N ALA A 73 14.51 34.42 -16.87
CA ALA A 73 13.80 34.86 -18.08
C ALA A 73 12.51 34.03 -18.31
N ALA A 74 11.38 34.72 -18.30
CA ALA A 74 10.08 34.24 -18.73
C ALA A 74 10.02 34.13 -20.27
N LEU A 75 9.35 33.09 -20.79
CA LEU A 75 8.45 33.06 -21.97
C LEU A 75 8.14 31.60 -22.37
N PRO A 76 7.10 31.30 -23.16
CA PRO A 76 5.69 31.70 -23.08
C PRO A 76 4.78 30.46 -22.87
N GLU A 77 3.56 30.77 -22.46
CA GLU A 77 2.35 29.96 -22.38
C GLU A 77 2.22 28.90 -23.49
N LYS A 78 2.41 27.62 -23.13
CA LYS A 78 2.06 26.47 -23.97
C LYS A 78 0.63 26.07 -23.63
N ALA A 79 -0.28 26.32 -24.57
CA ALA A 79 -1.69 25.92 -24.50
C ALA A 79 -1.83 24.45 -24.02
N PRO A 80 -2.73 24.16 -23.07
CA PRO A 80 -2.97 22.79 -22.62
C PRO A 80 -3.67 22.00 -23.73
N ALA A 81 -2.94 21.06 -24.32
CA ALA A 81 -3.51 19.94 -25.06
C ALA A 81 -4.45 19.15 -24.12
N PRO A 82 -5.56 18.58 -24.63
CA PRO A 82 -6.51 17.86 -23.80
C PRO A 82 -5.80 16.68 -23.14
N VAL A 83 -5.68 16.76 -21.82
CA VAL A 83 -5.22 15.68 -20.98
C VAL A 83 -6.22 14.54 -21.11
N THR A 84 -5.81 13.45 -21.76
CA THR A 84 -6.54 12.20 -21.63
C THR A 84 -6.32 11.76 -20.18
N VAL A 85 -7.38 11.87 -19.39
CA VAL A 85 -7.40 11.39 -18.02
C VAL A 85 -7.46 9.86 -18.10
N GLN A 86 -6.29 9.22 -18.16
CA GLN A 86 -6.15 7.83 -17.76
C GLN A 86 -6.23 7.80 -16.23
N THR A 87 -7.45 7.99 -15.73
CA THR A 87 -7.81 7.71 -14.33
C THR A 87 -7.99 6.20 -14.22
N GLU A 88 -7.18 5.57 -13.36
CA GLU A 88 -7.58 4.58 -12.35
C GLU A 88 -8.75 3.64 -12.68
N ALA A 89 -8.89 3.18 -13.93
CA ALA A 89 -9.99 2.34 -14.39
C ALA A 89 -9.57 0.87 -14.54
N GLU A 90 -8.27 0.57 -14.51
CA GLU A 90 -7.75 -0.79 -14.71
C GLU A 90 -8.09 -1.71 -13.53
N ASP A 91 -7.97 -1.23 -12.29
CA ASP A 91 -8.29 -2.01 -11.07
C ASP A 91 -9.80 -2.30 -10.95
N GLU A 92 -10.63 -1.33 -11.36
CA GLU A 92 -12.08 -1.51 -11.37
C GLU A 92 -12.51 -2.54 -12.44
N GLU A 93 -11.82 -2.63 -13.58
CA GLU A 93 -12.12 -3.59 -14.65
C GLU A 93 -11.72 -5.02 -14.26
N GLU A 94 -10.54 -5.21 -13.66
CA GLU A 94 -10.12 -6.52 -13.14
C GLU A 94 -11.09 -7.02 -12.05
N THR A 95 -11.49 -6.15 -11.12
CA THR A 95 -12.46 -6.50 -10.07
C THR A 95 -13.81 -6.88 -10.67
N VAL A 96 -14.29 -6.14 -11.67
CA VAL A 96 -15.56 -6.47 -12.36
C VAL A 96 -15.45 -7.80 -13.11
N ALA A 97 -14.34 -8.08 -13.80
CA ALA A 97 -14.12 -9.34 -14.50
C ALA A 97 -14.08 -10.54 -13.54
N ALA A 98 -13.41 -10.41 -12.39
CA ALA A 98 -13.36 -11.43 -11.35
C ALA A 98 -14.75 -11.72 -10.75
N ILE A 99 -15.53 -10.66 -10.45
CA ILE A 99 -16.92 -10.80 -9.97
C ILE A 99 -17.78 -11.50 -11.04
N VAL A 100 -17.63 -11.10 -12.31
CA VAL A 100 -18.40 -11.68 -13.41
C VAL A 100 -18.07 -13.15 -13.62
N ALA A 101 -16.78 -13.49 -13.61
CA ALA A 101 -16.32 -14.87 -13.71
C ALA A 101 -16.85 -15.74 -12.54
N ALA A 102 -16.80 -15.23 -11.31
CA ALA A 102 -17.28 -15.97 -10.13
C ALA A 102 -18.78 -16.23 -10.18
N ILE A 103 -19.60 -15.24 -10.52
CA ILE A 103 -21.07 -15.41 -10.62
C ILE A 103 -21.43 -16.35 -11.77
N SER A 104 -20.74 -16.21 -12.90
CA SER A 104 -20.88 -17.10 -14.07
C SER A 104 -20.60 -18.56 -13.69
N ALA A 105 -19.51 -18.80 -12.96
CA ALA A 105 -19.16 -20.13 -12.45
C ALA A 105 -20.19 -20.68 -11.44
N CYS A 106 -20.71 -19.85 -10.53
CA CYS A 106 -21.70 -20.27 -9.54
C CYS A 106 -23.10 -20.54 -10.13
N THR A 107 -23.50 -19.76 -11.14
CA THR A 107 -24.87 -19.80 -11.69
C THR A 107 -24.94 -20.55 -13.03
N GLY A 108 -23.79 -20.88 -13.62
CA GLY A 108 -23.70 -21.46 -14.97
C GLY A 108 -24.22 -20.54 -16.07
N SER A 109 -24.38 -19.24 -15.78
CA SER A 109 -24.94 -18.23 -16.70
C SER A 109 -23.82 -17.52 -17.45
N SER A 110 -24.06 -17.18 -18.71
CA SER A 110 -23.05 -16.51 -19.55
C SER A 110 -22.57 -15.18 -18.95
N PRO A 111 -21.28 -14.82 -19.06
CA PRO A 111 -20.71 -13.58 -18.51
C PRO A 111 -21.33 -12.30 -19.09
N ALA A 112 -22.07 -12.38 -20.20
CA ALA A 112 -22.79 -11.26 -20.79
C ALA A 112 -24.21 -11.08 -20.23
N SER A 113 -24.72 -12.02 -19.42
CA SER A 113 -26.09 -11.97 -18.89
C SER A 113 -26.27 -11.00 -17.73
N PHE A 114 -25.18 -10.45 -17.17
CA PHE A 114 -25.22 -9.57 -16.02
C PHE A 114 -24.05 -8.57 -16.05
N ARG A 115 -24.29 -7.35 -15.55
CA ARG A 115 -23.33 -6.24 -15.53
C ARG A 115 -23.22 -5.65 -14.14
N VAL A 116 -21.99 -5.40 -13.68
CA VAL A 116 -21.72 -4.70 -12.42
C VAL A 116 -21.85 -3.20 -12.64
N VAL A 117 -22.81 -2.56 -11.95
CA VAL A 117 -23.09 -1.11 -12.09
C VAL A 117 -22.45 -0.29 -10.97
N SER A 118 -22.31 -0.88 -9.77
CA SER A 118 -21.65 -0.24 -8.63
C SER A 118 -21.24 -1.30 -7.63
N PHE A 119 -20.07 -1.15 -7.03
CA PHE A 119 -19.62 -1.93 -5.88
C PHE A 119 -19.03 -0.99 -4.83
N LYS A 120 -19.28 -1.28 -3.55
CA LYS A 120 -18.76 -0.51 -2.42
C LYS A 120 -17.96 -1.44 -1.52
N ARG A 121 -16.68 -1.14 -1.30
CA ARG A 121 -15.84 -1.88 -0.36
C ARG A 121 -16.25 -1.52 1.07
N VAL A 122 -16.67 -2.52 1.85
CA VAL A 122 -17.00 -2.37 3.27
C VAL A 122 -15.79 -2.79 4.08
N TYR A 123 -15.31 -1.91 4.95
CA TYR A 123 -14.22 -2.20 5.89
C TYR A 123 -14.82 -2.54 7.25
N PHE A 124 -14.62 -3.77 7.71
CA PHE A 124 -14.94 -4.17 9.08
C PHE A 124 -13.80 -3.66 10.01
N ASN A 125 -14.13 -2.86 11.03
CA ASN A 125 -13.20 -2.32 12.03
C ASN A 125 -13.13 -3.20 13.29
#